data_AF-A0A811QF05-F1
#
_entry.id   AF-A0A811QF05-F1
#
_cell.length_a   1.000
_cell.length_b   1.000
_cell.length_c   1.000
_cell.angle_alpha   90.00
_cell.angle_beta   90.00
_cell.angle_gamma   90.00
#
_symmetry.space_group_name_H-M   'P 1'
#
loop_
_entity.id
_entity.type
_entity.pdbx_description
1 polymer ?
#
loop_
_entity_poly.entity_id
_entity_poly.type
_entity_poly.pdbx_seq_one_letter_code
_entity_poly.pdbx_strand_id
1 'polypeptide(L)'
;MRLAHYVTMGSECTASLAKYLDNMDRSEIGWDVRIALSAYGSFSSRDYLNSQRLRCRQMHFHQKIFETADAIVTPMTGVTAYALQDDALSTGELDYINGAALVRYWIAGNFLGLPAITVPVG
;
A
#
# COMPACT_ATOMS: atom_id res chain seq x y z
N MET A 1 -5.67 5.83 -8.26
CA MET A 1 -5.42 4.44 -7.82
C MET A 1 -4.85 4.38 -6.40
N ARG A 2 -3.75 5.10 -6.11
CA ARG A 2 -3.06 5.09 -4.79
C ARG A 2 -3.97 5.11 -3.55
N LEU A 3 -4.83 6.12 -3.42
CA LEU A 3 -5.70 6.24 -2.23
C LEU A 3 -6.67 5.07 -2.11
N ALA A 4 -7.28 4.65 -3.22
CA ALA A 4 -8.21 3.52 -3.23
C ALA A 4 -7.53 2.21 -2.79
N HIS A 5 -6.27 2.01 -3.20
CA HIS A 5 -5.47 0.89 -2.73
C HIS A 5 -5.24 0.91 -1.21
N TYR A 6 -4.82 2.05 -0.66
CA TYR A 6 -4.63 2.19 0.79
C TYR A 6 -5.92 2.02 1.59
N VAL A 7 -7.04 2.54 1.09
CA VAL A 7 -8.34 2.36 1.76
C VAL A 7 -8.76 0.90 1.73
N THR A 8 -8.68 0.23 0.59
CA THR A 8 -9.03 -1.20 0.48
C THR A 8 -8.15 -2.06 1.41
N MET A 9 -6.83 -1.99 1.26
CA MET A 9 -5.89 -2.76 2.09
C MET A 9 -6.01 -2.40 3.57
N GLY A 10 -6.00 -1.09 3.89
CA GLY A 10 -6.03 -0.61 5.26
C GLY A 10 -7.28 -1.04 6.01
N SER A 11 -8.46 -0.91 5.38
CA SER A 11 -9.73 -1.36 5.97
C SER A 11 -9.78 -2.87 6.17
N GLU A 12 -9.23 -3.67 5.25
CA GLU A 12 -9.16 -5.13 5.40
C GLU A 12 -8.18 -5.54 6.51
N CYS A 13 -7.02 -4.88 6.60
CA CYS A 13 -6.04 -5.10 7.66
C CYS A 13 -6.63 -4.79 9.04
N THR A 14 -7.26 -3.63 9.22
CA THR A 14 -7.84 -3.26 10.52
C THR A 14 -9.00 -4.16 10.91
N ALA A 15 -9.86 -4.54 9.96
CA ALA A 15 -10.93 -5.50 10.21
C ALA A 15 -10.38 -6.88 10.65
N SER A 16 -9.31 -7.37 10.01
CA SER A 16 -8.68 -8.65 10.33
C SER A 16 -7.99 -8.63 11.70
N LEU A 17 -7.35 -7.51 12.05
CA LEU A 17 -6.58 -7.36 13.28
C LEU A 17 -7.41 -6.94 14.50
N ALA A 18 -8.63 -6.41 14.31
CA ALA A 18 -9.44 -5.79 15.37
C ALA A 18 -9.51 -6.63 16.66
N LYS A 19 -9.89 -7.90 16.55
CA LYS A 19 -10.04 -8.80 17.72
C LYS A 19 -8.76 -9.03 18.52
N TYR A 20 -7.61 -8.91 17.86
CA TYR A 20 -6.30 -9.07 18.49
C TYR A 20 -5.88 -7.77 19.16
N LEU A 21 -6.08 -6.64 18.48
CA LEU A 21 -5.71 -5.30 18.95
C LEU A 21 -6.47 -4.89 20.22
N ASP A 22 -7.69 -5.39 20.41
CA ASP A 22 -8.48 -5.10 21.63
C ASP A 22 -7.86 -5.68 22.91
N ASN A 23 -7.08 -6.76 22.80
CA ASN A 23 -6.51 -7.50 23.93
C ASN A 23 -4.98 -7.43 24.00
N MET A 24 -4.35 -6.77 23.03
CA MET A 24 -2.88 -6.68 22.93
C MET A 24 -2.39 -5.42 23.66
N ASP A 25 -1.27 -5.55 24.37
CA ASP A 25 -0.59 -4.36 24.87
C ASP A 25 -0.07 -3.54 23.68
N ARG A 26 -0.45 -2.26 23.63
CA ARG A 26 0.01 -1.35 22.58
C ARG A 26 1.52 -1.31 22.50
N SER A 27 2.24 -1.50 23.62
CA SER A 27 3.71 -1.52 23.65
C SER A 27 4.33 -2.55 22.72
N GLU A 28 3.61 -3.65 22.42
CA GLU A 28 4.07 -4.72 21.53
C GLU A 28 4.03 -4.33 20.04
N ILE A 29 3.38 -3.22 19.69
CA ILE A 29 3.23 -2.76 18.31
C ILE A 29 4.25 -1.65 18.02
N GLY A 30 4.97 -1.73 16.90
CA GLY A 30 5.87 -0.67 16.42
C GLY A 30 5.14 0.67 16.26
N TRP A 31 5.82 1.80 16.51
CA TRP A 31 5.16 3.12 16.49
C TRP A 31 4.66 3.50 15.10
N ASP A 32 5.39 3.12 14.06
CA ASP A 32 5.01 3.22 12.65
C ASP A 32 3.67 2.51 12.37
N VAL A 33 3.52 1.28 12.86
CA VAL A 33 2.31 0.47 12.72
C VAL A 33 1.15 1.10 13.48
N ARG A 34 1.39 1.66 14.68
CA ARG A 34 0.34 2.37 15.44
C ARG A 34 -0.20 3.58 14.66
N ILE A 35 0.69 4.34 14.03
CA ILE A 35 0.27 5.48 13.20
C ILE A 35 -0.53 5.01 11.99
N ALA A 36 -0.05 3.96 11.30
CA ALA A 36 -0.76 3.37 10.16
C ALA A 36 -2.13 2.82 10.55
N LEU A 37 -2.24 2.07 11.65
CA LEU A 37 -3.52 1.54 12.16
C LEU A 37 -4.49 2.66 12.53
N SER A 38 -3.99 3.76 13.13
CA SER A 38 -4.82 4.94 13.40
C SER A 38 -5.36 5.57 12.11
N ALA A 39 -4.53 5.70 11.07
CA ALA A 39 -4.96 6.23 9.79
C ALA A 39 -5.96 5.29 9.09
N TYR A 40 -5.67 3.99 9.06
CA TYR A 40 -6.53 2.98 8.42
C TYR A 40 -7.87 2.80 9.14
N GLY A 41 -7.88 2.94 10.47
CA GLY A 41 -9.10 2.90 11.28
C GLY A 41 -10.02 4.10 11.07
N SER A 42 -9.54 5.19 10.46
CA SER A 42 -10.34 6.38 10.17
C SER A 42 -11.17 6.29 8.88
N PHE A 43 -10.92 5.29 8.03
CA PHE A 43 -11.63 5.16 6.77
C PHE A 43 -13.08 4.73 7.00
N SER A 44 -14.02 5.44 6.37
CA SER A 44 -15.43 5.12 6.45
C SER A 44 -15.82 4.00 5.49
N SER A 45 -16.98 3.39 5.72
CA SER A 45 -17.59 2.44 4.77
C SER A 45 -17.82 3.07 3.38
N ARG A 46 -18.09 4.38 3.33
CA ARG A 46 -18.23 5.13 2.08
C ARG A 46 -16.91 5.22 1.32
N ASP A 47 -15.80 5.40 2.02
CA ASP A 47 -14.46 5.45 1.40
C ASP A 47 -14.11 4.09 0.80
N TYR A 48 -14.39 3.01 1.52
CA TYR A 48 -14.21 1.64 1.03
C TYR A 48 -15.04 1.37 -0.23
N LEU A 49 -16.35 1.66 -0.21
CA LEU A 49 -17.23 1.46 -1.37
C LEU A 49 -16.79 2.29 -2.59
N ASN A 50 -16.37 3.53 -2.39
CA ASN A 50 -15.83 4.37 -3.46
C ASN A 50 -14.51 3.83 -4.00
N SER A 51 -13.67 3.25 -3.14
CA SER A 51 -12.42 2.62 -3.54
C SER A 51 -12.65 1.40 -4.42
N GLN A 52 -13.67 0.58 -4.13
CA GLN A 52 -14.05 -0.55 -4.99
C GLN A 52 -14.60 -0.11 -6.36
N ARG A 53 -15.35 1.01 -6.42
CA ARG A 53 -15.76 1.61 -7.71
C ARG A 53 -14.55 2.08 -8.52
N LEU A 54 -13.58 2.71 -7.86
CA LEU A 54 -12.32 3.09 -8.49
C LEU A 54 -11.52 1.88 -8.96
N ARG A 55 -11.54 0.76 -8.22
CA ARG A 55 -10.93 -0.51 -8.64
C ARG A 55 -11.48 -0.97 -10.00
N CYS A 56 -12.80 -0.99 -10.15
CA CYS A 56 -13.46 -1.34 -11.41
C CYS A 56 -13.03 -0.41 -12.57
N ARG A 57 -13.04 0.92 -12.35
CA ARG A 57 -12.59 1.88 -13.36
C ARG A 57 -11.11 1.68 -13.74
N GLN A 58 -10.24 1.40 -12.77
CA GLN A 58 -8.82 1.18 -13.03
C GLN A 58 -8.58 -0.13 -13.79
N MET A 59 -9.32 -1.21 -13.45
CA MET A 59 -9.29 -2.46 -14.20
C MET A 59 -9.66 -2.25 -15.67
N HIS A 60 -10.72 -1.49 -15.94
CA HIS A 60 -11.12 -1.16 -17.31
C HIS A 60 -10.00 -0.49 -18.11
N PHE A 61 -9.29 0.47 -17.53
CA PHE A 61 -8.15 1.10 -18.21
C PHE A 61 -6.99 0.14 -18.45
N HIS A 62 -6.69 -0.76 -17.50
CA HIS A 62 -5.62 -1.73 -17.69
C HIS A 62 -5.98 -2.76 -18.76
N GLN A 63 -7.23 -3.21 -18.81
CA GLN A 63 -7.73 -4.07 -19.89
C GLN A 63 -7.57 -3.40 -21.26
N LYS A 64 -7.87 -2.10 -21.36
CA LYS A 64 -7.66 -1.33 -22.59
C LYS A 64 -6.19 -1.19 -22.99
N ILE A 65 -5.28 -1.07 -22.02
CA ILE A 65 -3.84 -1.10 -22.29
C ILE A 65 -3.45 -2.49 -22.82
N PHE A 66 -3.94 -3.55 -22.19
CA PHE A 66 -3.64 -4.94 -22.60
C PHE A 66 -4.26 -5.37 -23.94
N GLU A 67 -5.20 -4.60 -24.50
CA GLU A 67 -5.63 -4.76 -25.90
C GLU A 67 -4.52 -4.38 -26.90
N THR A 68 -3.50 -3.64 -26.46
CA THR A 68 -2.44 -3.09 -27.32
C THR A 68 -1.02 -3.49 -26.91
N ALA A 69 -0.84 -4.09 -25.74
CA ALA A 69 0.45 -4.49 -25.20
C ALA A 69 0.32 -5.75 -24.33
N ASP A 70 1.31 -6.64 -24.36
CA ASP A 70 1.28 -7.86 -23.55
C ASP A 70 1.76 -7.64 -22.10
N ALA A 71 2.53 -6.58 -21.87
CA ALA A 71 3.11 -6.27 -20.58
C ALA A 71 3.25 -4.76 -20.36
N ILE A 72 3.23 -4.36 -19.08
CA ILE A 72 3.56 -2.99 -18.64
C ILE A 72 4.91 -3.06 -17.93
N VAL A 73 5.91 -2.37 -18.46
CA VAL A 73 7.27 -2.33 -17.89
C VAL A 73 7.48 -1.00 -17.18
N THR A 74 7.85 -1.07 -15.89
CA THR A 74 8.13 0.09 -15.04
C THR A 74 9.31 -0.24 -14.12
N PRO A 75 10.01 0.77 -13.56
CA PRO A 75 10.88 0.53 -12.41
C PRO A 75 10.10 -0.13 -11.27
N MET A 76 10.74 -1.00 -10.47
CA MET A 76 10.07 -1.56 -9.28
C MET A 76 9.77 -0.44 -8.27
N THR A 77 10.79 0.34 -7.93
CA THR A 77 10.73 1.46 -6.98
C THR A 77 11.11 2.77 -7.66
N GLY A 78 10.63 3.89 -7.13
CA GLY A 78 11.06 5.23 -7.57
C GLY A 78 12.36 5.74 -6.92
N VAL A 79 12.95 4.95 -6.02
CA VAL A 79 14.19 5.25 -5.29
C VAL A 79 14.98 3.96 -5.11
N THR A 80 16.31 4.07 -4.99
CA THR A 80 17.18 2.98 -4.55
C THR A 80 17.12 2.82 -3.03
N ALA A 81 17.82 1.82 -2.49
CA ALA A 81 18.02 1.70 -1.05
C ALA A 81 18.61 3.01 -0.48
N TYR A 82 18.03 3.51 0.61
CA TYR A 82 18.49 4.68 1.34
C TYR A 82 19.02 4.28 2.73
N ALA A 83 19.84 5.15 3.31
CA ALA A 83 20.41 4.92 4.64
C ALA A 83 19.33 5.01 5.72
N LEU A 84 19.39 4.11 6.70
CA LEU A 84 18.57 4.18 7.90
C LEU A 84 19.01 5.38 8.73
N GLN A 85 18.04 6.09 9.31
CA GLN A 85 18.33 7.13 10.29
C GLN A 85 18.68 6.50 11.64
N ASP A 86 19.63 7.08 12.36
CA ASP A 86 20.12 6.53 13.64
C ASP A 86 19.00 6.49 14.70
N ASP A 87 18.11 7.48 14.71
CA ASP A 87 16.98 7.56 15.64
C ASP A 87 15.87 6.55 15.34
N ALA A 88 15.66 6.23 14.06
CA ALA A 88 14.69 5.23 13.60
C ALA A 88 14.94 3.83 14.18
N LEU A 89 16.18 3.51 14.60
CA LEU A 89 16.51 2.25 15.25
C LEU A 89 15.83 2.09 16.62
N SER A 90 15.54 3.19 17.30
CA SER A 90 14.96 3.19 18.64
C SER A 90 13.43 3.32 18.63
N THR A 91 12.88 4.03 17.65
CA THR A 91 11.46 4.41 17.62
C THR A 91 10.70 3.90 16.40
N GLY A 92 11.41 3.40 15.39
CA GLY A 92 10.89 3.33 14.02
C GLY A 92 10.81 4.71 13.36
N GLU A 93 10.34 4.74 12.14
CA GLU A 93 10.16 5.96 11.35
C GLU A 93 8.86 5.93 10.55
N LEU A 94 8.34 7.13 10.22
CA LEU A 94 7.29 7.30 9.23
C LEU A 94 7.76 8.26 8.14
N ASP A 95 8.61 7.76 7.25
CA ASP A 95 9.03 8.51 6.07
C ASP A 95 8.03 8.30 4.92
N TYR A 96 7.03 9.18 4.86
CA TYR A 96 6.01 9.11 3.81
C TYR A 96 6.55 9.48 2.43
N ILE A 97 7.63 10.27 2.34
CA ILE A 97 8.18 10.71 1.05
C ILE A 97 8.87 9.53 0.38
N ASN A 98 9.79 8.87 1.09
CA ASN A 98 10.48 7.69 0.58
C ASN A 98 9.52 6.51 0.48
N GLY A 99 8.61 6.31 1.44
CA GLY A 99 7.56 5.31 1.37
C GLY A 99 6.69 5.44 0.11
N ALA A 100 6.26 6.66 -0.25
CA ALA A 100 5.49 6.89 -1.47
C ALA A 100 6.30 6.63 -2.76
N ALA A 101 7.62 6.84 -2.73
CA ALA A 101 8.49 6.53 -3.85
C ALA A 101 8.69 5.01 -4.03
N LEU A 102 8.82 4.26 -2.93
CA LEU A 102 8.93 2.80 -2.94
C LEU A 102 7.69 2.11 -3.54
N VAL A 103 6.49 2.61 -3.24
CA VAL A 103 5.25 1.92 -3.65
C VAL A 103 4.73 2.29 -5.04
N ARG A 104 5.28 3.34 -5.65
CA ARG A 104 4.65 4.06 -6.76
C ARG A 104 4.18 3.18 -7.91
N TYR A 105 4.97 2.17 -8.28
CA TYR A 105 4.79 1.42 -9.52
C TYR A 105 4.09 0.08 -9.35
N TRP A 106 4.15 -0.54 -8.17
CA TRP A 106 3.57 -1.87 -7.97
C TRP A 106 2.11 -1.88 -7.49
N ILE A 107 1.49 -0.70 -7.25
CA ILE A 107 0.10 -0.60 -6.79
C ILE A 107 -0.86 -1.35 -7.74
N ALA A 108 -0.65 -1.31 -9.05
CA ALA A 108 -1.53 -1.99 -10.01
C ALA A 108 -1.52 -3.51 -9.81
N GLY A 109 -0.36 -4.12 -9.56
CA GLY A 109 -0.23 -5.56 -9.32
C GLY A 109 -1.10 -6.01 -8.15
N ASN A 110 -1.03 -5.32 -7.02
CA ASN A 110 -1.83 -5.64 -5.83
C ASN A 110 -3.30 -5.22 -5.98
N PHE A 111 -3.55 -3.95 -6.32
CA PHE A 111 -4.90 -3.39 -6.32
C PHE A 111 -5.81 -3.98 -7.39
N LEU A 112 -5.25 -4.45 -8.50
CA LEU A 112 -6.02 -5.05 -9.60
C LEU A 112 -5.88 -6.57 -9.66
N GLY A 113 -4.91 -7.16 -8.96
CA GLY A 113 -4.62 -8.59 -9.00
C GLY A 113 -3.91 -9.01 -10.30
N LEU A 114 -3.17 -8.10 -10.91
CA LEU A 114 -2.40 -8.39 -12.12
C LEU A 114 -1.09 -9.10 -11.74
N PRO A 115 -0.67 -10.15 -12.46
CA PRO A 115 0.62 -10.79 -12.21
C PRO A 115 1.76 -9.80 -12.49
N ALA A 116 2.77 -9.79 -11.61
CA ALA A 116 3.93 -8.93 -11.72
C ALA A 116 5.19 -9.66 -11.26
N ILE A 117 6.34 -9.31 -11.84
CA ILE A 117 7.66 -9.83 -11.47
C ILE A 117 8.66 -8.68 -11.37
N THR A 118 9.63 -8.81 -10.48
CA THR A 118 10.78 -7.90 -10.38
C THR A 118 12.03 -8.62 -10.88
N VAL A 119 12.78 -7.95 -11.75
CA VAL A 119 14.04 -8.46 -12.30
C VAL A 119 15.14 -7.42 -12.05
N PRO A 120 16.29 -7.80 -11.46
CA PRO A 120 17.44 -6.91 -11.36
C PRO A 120 17.96 -6.55 -12.76
N VAL A 121 18.24 -5.26 -13.00
CA VAL A 121 18.69 -4.76 -14.31
C VAL A 121 20.00 -3.94 -14.24
N GLY A 122 20.65 -3.90 -13.08
CA GLY A 122 21.87 -3.12 -12.81
C GLY A 122 22.00 -2.78 -11.34
#